data_AF-A0A936C0G8-F1
#
_entry.id   AF-A0A936C0G8-F1
#
_cell.length_a   1.000
_cell.length_b   1.000
_cell.length_c   1.000
_cell.angle_alpha   90.00
_cell.angle_beta   90.00
_cell.angle_gamma   90.00
#
_symmetry.space_group_name_H-M   'P 1'
#
loop_
_entity.id
_entity.type
_entity.pdbx_description
1 polymer ?
#
loop_
_entity_poly.entity_id
_entity_poly.type
_entity_poly.pdbx_seq_one_letter_code
_entity_poly.pdbx_strand_id
1 'polypeptide(L)'
;MLGRDFARIFQFVSLARCDSFPRMPTCPICRAPVAANCAARPFCSARCQKVDLGHWLGESYCISSPLAFELDQAWSEADGGTDDGDEPLPRPFPDLLSRH
;
A
#
# COMPACT_ATOMS: atom_id res chain seq x y z
N MET A 1 7.69 -1.26 -62.24
CA MET A 1 6.87 -0.32 -61.45
C MET A 1 6.98 -0.73 -60.00
N LEU A 2 7.77 0.03 -59.22
CA LEU A 2 8.00 -0.18 -57.80
C LEU A 2 6.78 0.32 -56.99
N GLY A 3 6.29 -0.52 -56.07
CA GLY A 3 5.40 -0.12 -54.98
C GLY A 3 5.36 -1.30 -54.01
N ARG A 4 6.27 -1.44 -53.03
CA ARG A 4 6.48 -0.60 -51.83
C ARG A 4 5.16 -0.28 -51.12
N ASP A 5 4.74 -1.27 -50.34
CA ASP A 5 4.27 -1.14 -48.96
C ASP A 5 3.63 0.19 -48.58
N PHE A 6 2.35 0.35 -48.95
CA PHE A 6 1.46 1.25 -48.23
C PHE A 6 0.71 0.44 -47.18
N ALA A 7 1.18 0.55 -45.94
CA ALA A 7 0.31 0.67 -44.78
C ALA A 7 -0.43 -0.62 -44.32
N ARG A 8 0.29 -1.60 -43.78
CA ARG A 8 0.37 -1.84 -42.32
C ARG A 8 0.05 -0.63 -41.41
N ILE A 9 -1.16 -0.06 -41.49
CA ILE A 9 -1.59 1.06 -40.61
C ILE A 9 -2.80 0.73 -39.72
N PHE A 10 -3.53 -0.38 -39.95
CA PHE A 10 -4.70 -0.72 -39.14
C PHE A 10 -4.53 -1.92 -38.20
N GLN A 11 -3.29 -2.31 -37.90
CA GLN A 11 -2.98 -3.27 -36.82
C GLN A 11 -2.55 -2.56 -35.53
N PHE A 12 -3.41 -1.67 -35.03
CA PHE A 12 -3.35 -1.22 -33.65
C PHE A 12 -4.74 -1.40 -33.04
N VAL A 13 -4.99 -2.62 -32.57
CA VAL A 13 -5.97 -2.88 -31.51
C VAL A 13 -5.68 -1.85 -30.42
N SER A 14 -6.66 -0.96 -30.25
CA SER A 14 -6.68 0.12 -29.28
C SER A 14 -6.09 -0.35 -27.94
N LEU A 15 -4.95 0.22 -27.58
CA LEU A 15 -4.45 0.27 -26.22
C LEU A 15 -5.51 1.00 -25.40
N ALA A 16 -6.49 0.27 -24.88
CA ALA A 16 -7.56 0.80 -24.06
C ALA A 16 -6.94 1.40 -22.79
N ARG A 17 -6.69 2.70 -22.82
CA ARG A 17 -6.52 3.50 -21.61
C ARG A 17 -7.29 4.80 -21.78
N CYS A 18 -8.49 4.82 -21.20
CA CYS A 18 -9.19 6.02 -20.75
C CYS A 18 -10.24 5.58 -19.73
N ASP A 19 -9.79 5.05 -18.59
CA ASP A 19 -10.64 4.96 -17.40
C ASP A 19 -10.21 6.01 -16.38
N SER A 20 -10.14 7.25 -16.84
CA SER A 20 -9.77 8.44 -16.05
C SER A 20 -10.98 9.22 -15.58
N PHE A 21 -12.19 8.65 -15.62
CA PHE A 21 -13.33 9.26 -14.94
C PHE A 21 -13.15 9.07 -13.43
N PRO A 22 -13.06 10.15 -12.63
CA PRO A 22 -12.93 10.04 -11.19
C PRO A 22 -14.18 9.32 -10.67
N ARG A 23 -14.02 8.05 -10.27
CA ARG A 23 -15.09 7.27 -9.67
C ARG A 23 -15.46 7.96 -8.36
N MET A 24 -16.74 8.31 -8.20
CA MET A 24 -17.22 8.90 -6.95
C MET A 24 -16.84 7.96 -5.80
N PRO A 25 -16.15 8.47 -4.76
CA PRO A 25 -15.70 7.61 -3.67
C PRO A 25 -16.90 7.02 -2.94
N THR A 26 -16.78 5.74 -2.57
CA THR A 26 -17.80 5.01 -1.79
C THR A 26 -17.39 4.94 -0.33
N CYS A 27 -18.36 5.06 0.58
CA CYS A 27 -18.13 4.93 2.01
C CYS A 27 -17.63 3.51 2.35
N PRO A 28 -16.50 3.33 3.06
CA PRO A 28 -15.98 2.00 3.38
C PRO A 28 -16.87 1.21 4.35
N ILE A 29 -17.72 1.89 5.12
CA ILE A 29 -18.60 1.28 6.14
C ILE A 29 -19.91 0.77 5.56
N CYS A 30 -20.55 1.55 4.67
CA CYS A 30 -21.90 1.23 4.16
C CYS A 30 -22.01 1.23 2.64
N ARG A 31 -20.92 1.51 1.91
CA ARG A 31 -20.83 1.55 0.44
C ARG A 31 -21.67 2.61 -0.26
N ALA A 32 -22.34 3.49 0.50
CA ALA A 32 -23.06 4.63 -0.06
C ALA A 32 -22.11 5.62 -0.77
N PRO A 33 -22.56 6.34 -1.82
CA PRO A 33 -21.76 7.38 -2.45
C PRO A 33 -21.40 8.51 -1.47
N VAL A 34 -20.17 9.00 -1.55
CA VAL A 34 -19.68 10.09 -0.71
C VAL A 34 -19.79 11.41 -1.47
N ALA A 35 -20.61 12.33 -0.97
CA ALA A 35 -20.75 13.65 -1.57
C ALA A 35 -19.41 14.42 -1.54
N ALA A 36 -19.11 15.14 -2.62
CA ALA A 36 -17.82 15.83 -2.78
C ALA A 36 -17.56 16.86 -1.67
N ASN A 37 -18.60 17.52 -1.18
CA ASN A 37 -18.57 18.52 -0.11
C ASN A 37 -18.86 17.94 1.29
N CYS A 38 -18.94 16.62 1.45
CA CYS A 38 -19.16 16.03 2.77
C CYS A 38 -17.95 16.30 3.68
N ALA A 39 -18.20 16.85 4.87
CA ALA A 39 -17.15 17.08 5.87
C ALA A 39 -16.59 15.78 6.46
N ALA A 40 -17.36 14.68 6.41
CA ALA A 40 -17.01 13.39 6.99
C ALA A 40 -16.24 12.46 6.03
N ARG A 41 -15.68 12.98 4.93
CA ARG A 41 -14.88 12.17 3.97
C ARG A 41 -13.76 11.43 4.71
N PRO A 42 -13.50 10.14 4.41
CA PRO A 42 -14.01 9.33 3.29
C PRO A 42 -15.37 8.65 3.55
N PHE A 43 -16.11 9.02 4.60
CA PHE A 43 -17.41 8.43 4.95
C PHE A 43 -18.58 9.25 4.40
N CYS A 44 -19.75 8.63 4.26
CA CYS A 44 -20.96 9.33 3.81
C CYS A 44 -21.60 10.21 4.90
N SER A 45 -21.25 10.01 6.18
CA SER A 45 -21.82 10.74 7.33
C SER A 45 -20.97 10.60 8.59
N ALA A 46 -21.20 11.49 9.57
CA ALA A 46 -20.59 11.41 10.89
C ALA A 46 -20.95 10.11 11.66
N ARG A 47 -22.09 9.49 11.35
CA ARG A 47 -22.44 8.17 11.90
C ARG A 47 -21.44 7.10 11.46
N CYS A 48 -21.16 7.01 10.16
CA CYS A 48 -20.22 6.01 9.63
C CYS A 48 -18.79 6.22 10.15
N GLN A 49 -18.36 7.47 10.31
CA GLN A 49 -17.08 7.79 10.94
C GLN A 49 -16.98 7.23 12.37
N LYS A 50 -18.03 7.40 13.18
CA LYS A 50 -18.06 6.86 14.55
C LYS A 50 -18.11 5.33 14.60
N VAL A 51 -18.79 4.70 13.64
CA VAL A 51 -18.81 3.24 13.52
C VAL A 51 -17.40 2.71 13.20
N ASP A 52 -16.71 3.33 12.25
CA ASP A 52 -15.32 2.97 11.94
C ASP A 52 -14.43 3.07 13.17
N LEU A 53 -14.53 4.19 13.91
CA LEU A 53 -13.82 4.36 15.18
C LEU A 53 -14.15 3.25 16.19
N GLY A 54 -15.40 2.80 16.24
CA GLY A 54 -15.81 1.65 17.06
C GLY A 54 -15.12 0.36 16.66
N HIS A 55 -14.95 0.09 15.36
CA HIS A 55 -14.21 -1.08 14.87
C HIS A 55 -12.72 -1.02 15.25
N TRP A 56 -12.11 0.17 15.21
CA TRP A 56 -10.73 0.38 15.65
C TRP A 56 -10.57 0.12 17.14
N LEU A 57 -11.41 0.73 17.96
CA LEU A 57 -11.38 0.57 19.42
C LEU A 57 -11.77 -0.83 19.87
N GLY A 58 -12.56 -1.54 19.05
CA GLY A 58 -12.98 -2.92 19.29
C GLY A 58 -12.08 -3.96 18.62
N GLU A 59 -10.87 -3.60 18.20
CA GLU A 59 -9.87 -4.52 17.63
C GLU A 59 -10.41 -5.40 16.48
N SER A 60 -11.38 -4.89 15.74
CA SER A 60 -12.08 -5.65 14.69
C SER A 60 -11.30 -5.73 13.38
N TYR A 61 -10.28 -4.89 13.22
CA TYR A 61 -9.39 -4.90 12.05
C TYR A 61 -8.16 -5.77 12.34
N CYS A 62 -7.96 -6.79 11.51
CA CYS A 62 -6.82 -7.71 11.59
C CYS A 62 -5.99 -7.61 10.31
N ILE A 63 -4.68 -7.42 10.48
CA ILE A 63 -3.71 -7.53 9.38
C ILE A 63 -3.33 -9.00 9.28
N SER A 64 -3.63 -9.63 8.16
CA SER A 64 -3.15 -10.99 7.90
C SER A 64 -1.63 -10.97 7.76
N SER A 65 -0.91 -11.73 8.59
CA SER A 65 0.50 -12.00 8.34
C SER A 65 0.63 -13.04 7.24
N PRO A 66 1.54 -12.89 6.27
CA PRO A 66 2.04 -14.04 5.53
C PRO A 66 2.60 -15.06 6.54
N LEU A 67 2.43 -16.36 6.26
CA LEU A 67 2.93 -17.44 7.13
C LEU A 67 4.45 -17.27 7.32
N ALA A 68 4.85 -16.93 8.55
CA ALA A 68 6.20 -16.56 8.93
C ALA A 68 7.13 -17.79 8.98
N PHE A 69 7.53 -18.31 7.83
CA PHE A 69 8.71 -19.18 7.76
C PHE A 69 9.98 -18.40 7.37
N GLU A 70 9.83 -17.26 6.71
CA GLU A 70 10.94 -16.51 6.12
C GLU A 70 11.42 -15.32 6.98
N LEU A 71 10.59 -14.84 7.92
CA LEU A 71 10.95 -13.70 8.76
C LEU A 71 11.89 -14.08 9.92
N ASP A 72 11.77 -15.27 10.52
CA ASP A 72 12.66 -15.67 11.63
C ASP A 72 14.09 -15.96 11.15
N GLN A 73 14.26 -16.53 9.95
CA GLN A 73 15.59 -16.83 9.37
C GLN A 73 16.41 -15.56 9.09
N ALA A 74 15.76 -14.47 8.65
CA ALA A 74 16.44 -13.20 8.38
C ALA A 74 17.02 -12.52 9.64
N TRP A 75 16.61 -12.94 10.84
CA TRP A 75 17.05 -12.36 12.11
C TRP A 75 17.96 -13.28 12.93
N SER A 76 18.19 -14.54 12.50
CA SER A 76 19.04 -15.53 13.20
C SER A 76 20.30 -15.94 12.43
N GLU A 77 20.63 -15.26 11.34
CA GLU A 77 21.85 -15.51 10.56
C GLU A 77 22.97 -14.49 10.88
N ALA A 78 22.75 -13.62 11.87
CA ALA A 78 23.71 -12.59 12.29
C ALA A 78 24.52 -12.96 13.56
N ASP A 79 24.20 -14.06 14.23
CA ASP A 79 24.78 -14.51 15.50
C ASP A 79 25.50 -15.86 15.38
N GLY A 80 26.32 -16.01 14.35
CA GLY A 80 27.31 -17.08 14.25
C GLY A 80 28.72 -16.57 14.55
N GLY A 81 29.15 -16.55 15.82
CA GLY A 81 30.56 -16.27 16.15
C GLY A 81 30.90 -16.01 17.62
N THR A 82 31.33 -17.08 18.31
CA THR A 82 32.29 -17.20 19.41
C THR A 82 32.34 -16.14 20.53
N ASP A 83 32.07 -16.63 21.73
CA ASP A 83 32.57 -16.18 23.05
C ASP A 83 34.02 -15.68 22.99
N ASP A 84 34.21 -14.36 23.02
CA ASP A 84 35.34 -13.67 23.65
C ASP A 84 34.87 -12.23 23.96
N GLY A 85 34.87 -11.89 25.25
CA GLY A 85 34.12 -10.77 25.83
C GLY A 85 34.47 -9.34 25.39
N ASP A 86 33.48 -8.47 25.60
CA ASP A 86 33.42 -7.01 25.37
C ASP A 86 33.13 -6.61 23.90
N GLU A 87 31.88 -6.84 23.46
CA GLU A 87 31.34 -6.36 22.18
C GLU A 87 30.33 -5.21 22.46
N PRO A 88 30.57 -3.99 21.96
CA PRO A 88 29.71 -2.85 22.26
C PRO A 88 28.43 -2.95 21.43
N LEU A 89 27.30 -3.13 22.14
CA LEU A 89 25.96 -3.29 21.58
C LEU A 89 25.72 -2.46 20.30
N PRO A 90 25.17 -3.05 19.23
CA PRO A 90 24.93 -2.34 17.98
C PRO A 90 24.01 -1.15 18.23
N ARG A 91 24.46 0.05 17.84
CA ARG A 91 23.67 1.26 18.02
C ARG A 91 22.38 1.17 17.20
N PRO A 92 21.20 1.37 17.82
CA PRO A 92 19.97 1.38 17.07
C PRO A 92 19.92 2.68 16.25
N PHE A 93 19.79 2.48 14.94
CA PHE A 93 19.58 3.46 13.88
C PHE A 93 20.81 4.28 13.43
N PRO A 94 21.09 4.34 12.11
CA PRO A 94 22.00 5.33 11.58
C PRO A 94 21.39 6.72 11.77
N ASP A 95 22.18 7.64 12.31
CA ASP A 95 21.82 9.02 12.57
C ASP A 95 21.42 9.72 11.26
N LEU A 96 20.12 9.82 10.99
CA LEU A 96 19.60 10.44 9.77
C LEU A 96 19.81 11.97 9.75
N LEU A 97 20.38 12.55 10.82
CA LEU A 97 20.70 13.97 10.88
C LEU A 97 22.07 14.35 10.27
N SER A 98 22.84 13.38 9.74
CA SER A 98 24.13 13.66 9.08
C SER A 98 24.07 13.71 7.54
N ARG A 99 22.88 13.68 6.93
CA ARG A 99 22.73 13.96 5.50
C ARG A 99 22.26 15.40 5.31
N HIS A 100 23.25 16.29 5.14
CA HIS A 100 23.09 17.57 4.45
C HIS A 100 22.55 17.37 3.03
#